data_AF-A0A2T5NJD2-F1
#
_entry.id   AF-A0A2T5NJD2-F1
#
_cell.length_a   1.000
_cell.length_b   1.000
_cell.length_c   1.000
_cell.angle_alpha   90.00
_cell.angle_beta   90.00
_cell.angle_gamma   90.00
#
_symmetry.space_group_name_H-M   'P 1'
#
loop_
_entity.id
_entity.type
_entity.pdbx_description
1 polymer ?
#
loop_
_entity_poly.entity_id
_entity_poly.type
_entity_poly.pdbx_seq_one_letter_code
_entity_poly.pdbx_strand_id
1 'polypeptide(L)'
;MAERLRGSLEPPAERGYAILSLTGKSANPDSATLGLNIANAAGRVVAADSASLLTDTVFGEQGKSMAEGKLMLFTLEPGQYRVEQVWANWLEDGAWGVSRKMRSFRLAAPFELKRGETVYLGNVDVDMSFLPEARLRDEAERDLAHIRRIWKIKDVSGVQLRPLGQARL
;
A
#
# COMPACT_ATOMS: atom_id res chain seq x y z
N MET A 1 15.11 3.57 1.08
CA MET A 1 14.04 4.13 1.96
C MET A 1 14.61 4.80 3.21
N ALA A 2 15.49 4.12 3.98
CA ALA A 2 16.09 4.69 5.19
C ALA A 2 16.78 6.06 4.99
N GLU A 3 17.56 6.22 3.91
CA GLU A 3 18.21 7.50 3.57
C GLU A 3 17.20 8.62 3.25
N ARG A 4 16.08 8.27 2.60
CA ARG A 4 15.01 9.21 2.24
C ARG A 4 14.28 9.73 3.49
N LEU A 5 14.21 8.91 4.53
CA LEU A 5 13.51 9.19 5.79
C LEU A 5 14.42 9.73 6.90
N ARG A 6 15.74 9.83 6.66
CA ARG A 6 16.74 10.22 7.68
C ARG A 6 16.59 9.47 9.01
N GLY A 7 16.09 8.24 8.95
CA GLY A 7 15.85 7.40 10.13
C GLY A 7 14.62 7.73 10.97
N SER A 8 13.75 8.68 10.58
CA SER A 8 12.51 9.01 11.29
C SER A 8 11.28 9.01 10.38
N LEU A 9 10.11 8.79 10.99
CA LEU A 9 8.80 9.00 10.34
C LEU A 9 8.23 10.39 10.64
N GLU A 10 9.09 11.37 10.87
CA GLU A 10 8.67 12.76 11.04
C GLU A 10 8.61 13.42 9.66
N PRO A 11 7.42 13.85 9.21
CA PRO A 11 7.31 14.52 7.93
C PRO A 11 7.87 15.96 8.01
N PRO A 12 8.25 16.56 6.87
CA PRO A 12 8.59 17.98 6.82
C PRO A 12 7.46 18.85 7.36
N ALA A 13 7.79 20.01 7.95
CA ALA A 13 6.86 20.85 8.71
C ALA A 13 5.55 21.25 7.98
N GLU A 14 5.54 21.25 6.65
CA GLU A 14 4.38 21.63 5.81
C GLU A 14 3.71 20.43 5.12
N ARG A 15 4.09 19.20 5.46
CA ARG A 15 3.59 17.98 4.81
C ARG A 15 3.19 16.94 5.85
N GLY A 16 2.52 15.90 5.37
CA GLY A 16 2.28 14.67 6.11
C GLY A 16 2.78 13.46 5.35
N TYR A 17 2.87 12.33 6.04
CA TYR A 17 3.13 11.03 5.45
C TYR A 17 1.90 10.13 5.52
N ALA A 18 1.58 9.49 4.39
CA ALA A 18 0.62 8.40 4.33
C ALA A 18 1.36 7.10 4.00
N ILE A 19 1.18 6.09 4.85
CA ILE A 19 1.76 4.75 4.71
C ILE A 19 0.64 3.79 4.36
N LEU A 20 0.83 3.00 3.31
CA LEU A 20 -0.12 1.99 2.86
C LEU A 20 0.66 0.80 2.30
N SER A 21 0.27 -0.42 2.63
CA SER A 21 0.76 -1.60 1.93
C SER A 21 -0.15 -1.98 0.76
N LEU A 22 0.48 -2.40 -0.33
CA LEU A 22 -0.18 -2.97 -1.49
C LEU A 22 0.37 -4.38 -1.69
N THR A 23 -0.45 -5.37 -1.34
CA THR A 23 -0.10 -6.79 -1.45
C THR A 23 -1.01 -7.51 -2.41
N GLY A 24 -0.58 -8.66 -2.90
CA GLY A 24 -1.49 -9.50 -3.66
C GLY A 24 -1.05 -10.95 -3.78
N LYS A 25 -1.90 -11.72 -4.44
CA LYS A 25 -1.70 -13.14 -4.74
C LYS A 25 -2.08 -13.40 -6.19
N SER A 26 -1.21 -14.11 -6.89
CA SER A 26 -1.42 -14.54 -8.27
C SER A 26 -0.98 -15.99 -8.42
N ALA A 27 -1.58 -16.72 -9.36
CA ALA A 27 -1.07 -18.04 -9.77
C ALA A 27 0.31 -17.93 -10.45
N ASN A 28 0.62 -16.77 -11.01
CA ASN A 28 1.93 -16.44 -11.59
C ASN A 28 2.41 -15.09 -11.01
N PRO A 29 3.00 -15.09 -9.80
CA PRO A 29 3.44 -13.86 -9.13
C PRO A 29 4.61 -13.18 -9.85
N ASP A 30 5.46 -13.95 -10.55
CA ASP A 30 6.63 -13.44 -11.26
C ASP A 30 6.29 -12.42 -12.36
N SER A 31 5.07 -12.50 -12.90
CA SER A 31 4.55 -11.61 -13.94
C SER A 31 3.59 -10.54 -13.41
N ALA A 32 3.28 -10.56 -12.11
CA ALA A 32 2.20 -9.76 -11.55
C ALA A 32 2.70 -8.40 -11.03
N THR A 33 2.06 -7.33 -11.47
CA THR A 33 2.27 -5.98 -10.98
C THR A 33 0.96 -5.38 -10.48
N LEU A 34 1.03 -4.76 -9.32
CA LEU A 34 -0.05 -3.98 -8.72
C LEU A 34 0.28 -2.49 -8.80
N GLY A 35 -0.74 -1.65 -8.84
CA GLY A 35 -0.57 -0.23 -8.62
C GLY A 35 -1.77 0.43 -7.97
N LEU A 36 -1.51 1.61 -7.41
CA LEU A 36 -2.43 2.36 -6.57
C LEU A 36 -2.43 3.82 -7.00
N ASN A 37 -3.62 4.43 -7.01
CA ASN A 37 -3.78 5.86 -7.22
C ASN A 37 -4.43 6.54 -6.00
N ILE A 38 -3.82 7.62 -5.52
CA ILE A 38 -4.37 8.52 -4.51
C ILE A 38 -4.86 9.79 -5.20
N ALA A 39 -6.12 10.14 -4.97
CA ALA A 39 -6.73 11.36 -5.46
C ALA A 39 -7.00 12.35 -4.31
N ASN A 40 -6.93 13.64 -4.62
CA ASN A 40 -7.33 14.71 -3.70
C ASN A 40 -8.86 14.92 -3.71
N ALA A 41 -9.36 15.84 -2.88
CA ALA A 41 -10.78 16.21 -2.84
C ALA A 41 -11.37 16.62 -4.20
N ALA A 42 -10.57 17.29 -5.06
CA ALA A 42 -10.98 17.67 -6.41
C ALA A 42 -11.01 16.49 -7.41
N GLY A 43 -10.64 15.29 -6.96
CA GLY A 43 -10.59 14.08 -7.77
C GLY A 43 -9.41 13.96 -8.73
N ARG A 44 -8.40 14.82 -8.58
CA ARG A 44 -7.15 14.72 -9.32
C ARG A 44 -6.24 13.69 -8.64
N VAL A 45 -5.65 12.79 -9.43
CA VAL A 45 -4.58 11.89 -8.93
C VAL A 45 -3.35 12.74 -8.60
N VAL A 46 -2.93 12.68 -7.34
CA VAL A 46 -1.81 13.46 -6.79
C VAL A 46 -0.63 12.60 -6.39
N ALA A 47 -0.85 11.30 -6.19
CA ALA A 47 0.20 10.33 -5.98
C ALA A 47 -0.20 8.97 -6.56
N ALA A 48 0.80 8.23 -7.04
CA ALA A 48 0.67 6.87 -7.50
C ALA A 48 1.97 6.12 -7.22
N ASP A 49 1.87 4.82 -6.97
CA ASP A 49 3.02 3.92 -6.84
C ASP A 49 2.59 2.50 -7.24
N SER A 50 3.57 1.64 -7.50
CA SER A 50 3.37 0.26 -7.94
C SER A 50 4.22 -0.73 -7.15
N ALA A 51 3.77 -1.97 -7.11
CA ALA A 51 4.44 -3.11 -6.50
C ALA A 51 4.56 -4.24 -7.52
N SER A 52 5.76 -4.80 -7.65
CA SER A 52 6.02 -6.03 -8.41
C SER A 52 5.99 -7.21 -7.45
N LEU A 53 5.13 -8.20 -7.66
CA LEU A 53 5.06 -9.37 -6.76
C LEU A 53 6.31 -10.25 -6.84
N LEU A 54 7.09 -10.13 -7.92
CA LEU A 54 8.37 -10.82 -8.08
C LEU A 54 9.48 -10.25 -7.16
N THR A 55 9.51 -8.93 -6.98
CA THR A 55 10.69 -8.25 -6.41
C THR A 55 10.39 -7.52 -5.11
N ASP A 56 9.14 -7.13 -4.89
CA ASP A 56 8.74 -6.43 -3.68
C ASP A 56 8.16 -7.39 -2.66
N THR A 57 8.55 -7.20 -1.40
CA THR A 57 8.02 -7.98 -0.28
C THR A 57 7.83 -7.10 0.94
N VAL A 58 6.69 -7.26 1.61
CA VAL A 58 6.43 -6.72 2.94
C VAL A 58 6.80 -7.78 3.96
N PHE A 59 7.65 -7.40 4.91
CA PHE A 59 8.29 -8.34 5.83
C PHE A 59 7.75 -8.08 7.24
N GLY A 60 7.10 -9.08 7.85
CA GLY A 60 6.71 -9.01 9.25
C GLY A 60 7.91 -9.10 10.21
N GLU A 61 7.69 -9.52 11.45
CA GLU A 61 8.79 -9.82 12.38
C GLU A 61 9.68 -10.98 11.88
N GLN A 62 10.86 -11.14 12.46
CA GLN A 62 11.76 -12.23 12.06
C GLN A 62 11.10 -13.59 12.30
N GLY A 63 10.99 -14.41 11.25
CA GLY A 63 10.33 -15.72 11.30
C GLY A 63 8.80 -15.67 11.27
N LYS A 64 8.18 -14.49 11.06
CA LYS A 64 6.73 -14.32 10.90
C LYS A 64 6.32 -14.16 9.43
N SER A 65 5.01 -13.96 9.21
CA SER A 65 4.39 -13.80 7.90
C SER A 65 5.04 -12.70 7.07
N MET A 66 5.20 -13.01 5.79
CA MET A 66 5.58 -12.06 4.74
C MET A 66 4.44 -12.00 3.73
N ALA A 67 4.40 -10.93 2.94
CA ALA A 67 3.46 -10.81 1.84
C ALA A 67 4.16 -10.24 0.61
N GLU A 68 3.88 -10.82 -0.56
CA GLU A 68 4.31 -10.30 -1.85
C GLU A 68 3.65 -8.94 -2.10
N GLY A 69 4.46 -7.96 -2.49
CA GLY A 69 4.04 -6.57 -2.66
C GLY A 69 4.86 -5.59 -1.85
N LYS A 70 4.38 -4.36 -1.74
CA LYS A 70 5.22 -3.22 -1.30
C LYS A 70 4.54 -2.41 -0.21
N LEU A 71 5.32 -2.04 0.80
CA LEU A 71 4.93 -1.00 1.74
C LEU A 71 5.33 0.36 1.14
N MET A 72 4.36 1.24 0.98
CA MET A 72 4.51 2.52 0.29
C MET A 72 4.47 3.67 1.30
N LEU A 73 5.20 4.73 0.99
CA LEU A 73 5.20 5.99 1.75
C LEU A 73 5.00 7.14 0.78
N PHE A 74 3.90 7.87 0.96
CA PHE A 74 3.53 9.05 0.22
C PHE A 74 3.74 10.30 1.07
N THR A 75 4.34 11.32 0.49
CA THR A 75 4.50 12.64 1.12
C THR A 75 3.51 13.59 0.46
N LEU A 76 2.48 13.99 1.19
CA LEU A 76 1.37 14.80 0.67
C LEU A 76 1.24 16.11 1.46
N GLU A 77 0.60 17.10 0.85
CA GLU A 77 0.17 18.30 1.57
C GLU A 77 -0.94 17.94 2.58
N PRO A 78 -1.21 18.77 3.58
CA PRO A 78 -2.35 18.57 4.47
C PRO A 78 -3.67 18.71 3.69
N GLY A 79 -4.60 17.79 3.89
CA GLY A 79 -5.88 17.83 3.19
C GLY A 79 -6.68 16.52 3.23
N GLN A 80 -7.75 16.52 2.44
CA GLN A 80 -8.64 15.38 2.25
C GLN A 80 -8.27 14.63 0.97
N TYR A 81 -8.11 13.32 1.11
CA TYR A 81 -7.68 12.42 0.05
C TYR A 81 -8.56 11.18 0.01
N ARG A 82 -8.38 10.40 -1.05
CA ARG A 82 -8.94 9.07 -1.15
C ARG A 82 -7.99 8.16 -1.90
N VAL A 83 -7.92 6.92 -1.46
CA VAL A 83 -7.41 5.84 -2.29
C VAL A 83 -8.49 5.56 -3.34
N GLU A 84 -8.29 6.05 -4.56
CA GLU A 84 -9.33 6.02 -5.61
C GLU A 84 -9.51 4.59 -6.14
N GLN A 85 -8.40 3.99 -6.56
CA GLN A 85 -8.41 2.68 -7.20
C GLN A 85 -7.08 1.96 -6.99
N VAL A 86 -7.16 0.64 -7.11
CA VAL A 86 -6.00 -0.20 -7.42
C VAL A 86 -6.19 -0.87 -8.77
N TRP A 87 -5.09 -1.15 -9.43
CA TRP A 87 -5.07 -1.93 -10.65
C TRP A 87 -4.07 -3.06 -10.51
N ALA A 88 -4.32 -4.12 -11.26
CA ALA A 88 -3.47 -5.28 -11.32
C ALA A 88 -3.28 -5.68 -12.78
N ASN A 89 -2.06 -6.09 -13.12
CA ASN A 89 -1.75 -6.76 -14.36
C ASN A 89 -0.99 -8.06 -14.04
N TRP A 90 -1.30 -9.13 -14.75
CA TRP A 90 -0.64 -10.43 -14.57
C TRP A 90 -0.76 -11.26 -15.85
N LEU A 91 0.06 -12.30 -15.98
CA LEU A 91 -0.10 -13.32 -17.00
C LEU A 91 -0.88 -14.50 -16.43
N GLU A 92 -1.80 -15.04 -17.23
CA GLU A 92 -2.61 -16.21 -16.90
C GLU A 92 -2.46 -17.26 -18.00
N ASP A 93 -2.12 -18.48 -17.59
CA ASP A 93 -2.06 -19.64 -18.47
C ASP A 93 -3.48 -20.16 -18.74
N GLY A 94 -3.87 -20.18 -20.00
CA GLY A 94 -5.14 -20.74 -20.46
C GLY A 94 -4.95 -21.87 -21.47
N ALA A 95 -6.07 -22.51 -21.84
CA ALA A 95 -6.08 -23.57 -22.85
C ALA A 95 -5.51 -23.15 -24.22
N TRP A 96 -5.40 -21.85 -24.49
CA TRP A 96 -4.93 -21.27 -25.74
C TRP A 96 -3.59 -20.52 -25.59
N GLY A 97 -2.85 -20.80 -24.53
CA GLY A 97 -1.56 -20.17 -24.22
C GLY A 97 -1.66 -19.07 -23.17
N VAL A 98 -0.59 -18.27 -23.07
CA VAL A 98 -0.44 -17.22 -22.06
C VAL A 98 -1.21 -15.97 -22.48
N SER A 99 -2.08 -15.46 -21.60
CA SER A 99 -2.82 -14.22 -21.83
C SER A 99 -2.50 -13.17 -20.77
N ARG A 100 -2.36 -11.91 -21.18
CA ARG A 100 -2.21 -10.80 -20.25
C ARG A 100 -3.59 -10.36 -19.75
N LYS A 101 -3.78 -10.39 -18.44
CA LYS A 101 -4.96 -9.85 -17.77
C LYS A 101 -4.64 -8.48 -17.20
N MET A 102 -5.65 -7.62 -17.19
CA MET A 102 -5.61 -6.34 -16.51
C MET A 102 -6.96 -6.10 -15.88
N ARG A 103 -6.98 -5.71 -14.60
CA ARG A 103 -8.19 -5.33 -13.90
C ARG A 103 -7.95 -4.09 -13.05
N SER A 104 -8.99 -3.28 -12.91
CA SER A 104 -9.01 -2.14 -11.99
C SER A 104 -10.14 -2.34 -10.99
N PHE A 105 -9.90 -1.94 -9.75
CA PHE A 105 -10.80 -2.07 -8.61
C PHE A 105 -10.95 -0.69 -7.98
N ARG A 106 -12.17 -0.17 -8.00
CA ARG A 106 -12.47 1.10 -7.34
C ARG A 106 -12.61 0.87 -5.85
N LEU A 107 -11.85 1.63 -5.06
CA LEU A 107 -11.92 1.61 -3.60
C LEU A 107 -12.65 2.84 -3.06
N ALA A 108 -12.35 4.02 -3.61
CA ALA A 108 -12.88 5.30 -3.17
C ALA A 108 -12.81 5.52 -1.64
N ALA A 109 -11.77 4.98 -0.99
CA ALA A 109 -11.65 4.97 0.46
C ALA A 109 -11.05 6.30 0.96
N PRO A 110 -11.79 7.12 1.72
CA PRO A 110 -11.35 8.45 2.11
C PRO A 110 -10.38 8.43 3.29
N PHE A 111 -9.47 9.40 3.33
CA PHE A 111 -8.66 9.71 4.52
C PHE A 111 -8.29 11.18 4.59
N GLU A 112 -8.03 11.63 5.80
CA GLU A 112 -7.49 12.96 6.08
C GLU A 112 -6.02 12.83 6.48
N LEU A 113 -5.21 13.78 6.01
CA LEU A 113 -3.83 13.93 6.41
C LEU A 113 -3.61 15.34 6.97
N LYS A 114 -3.09 15.43 8.19
CA LYS A 114 -2.76 16.71 8.82
C LYS A 114 -1.29 17.06 8.64
N ARG A 115 -0.99 18.34 8.86
CA ARG A 115 0.39 18.85 8.91
C ARG A 115 1.18 18.14 10.01
N GLY A 116 2.41 17.71 9.70
CA GLY A 116 3.28 17.08 10.68
C GLY A 116 2.88 15.64 11.02
N GLU A 117 1.85 15.10 10.38
CA GLU A 117 1.26 13.83 10.74
C GLU A 117 1.78 12.68 9.87
N THR A 118 2.01 11.52 10.49
CA THR A 118 2.21 10.27 9.78
C THR A 118 1.05 9.33 10.06
N VAL A 119 0.31 8.95 9.02
CA VAL A 119 -0.86 8.05 9.12
C VAL A 119 -0.54 6.73 8.43
N TYR A 120 -0.89 5.63 9.08
CA TYR A 120 -0.94 4.31 8.48
C TYR A 120 -2.38 3.98 8.07
N LEU A 121 -2.57 3.65 6.79
CA LEU A 121 -3.87 3.49 6.14
C LEU A 121 -4.30 2.03 6.00
N GLY A 122 -3.48 1.07 6.44
CA GLY A 122 -3.75 -0.35 6.29
C GLY A 122 -3.10 -0.96 5.05
N ASN A 123 -3.69 -2.07 4.62
CA ASN A 123 -3.27 -2.88 3.49
C ASN A 123 -4.39 -2.95 2.45
N VAL A 124 -4.04 -2.76 1.18
CA VAL A 124 -4.87 -3.20 0.05
C VAL A 124 -4.36 -4.56 -0.39
N ASP A 125 -5.18 -5.58 -0.17
CA ASP A 125 -4.92 -6.96 -0.58
C ASP A 125 -5.64 -7.25 -1.91
N VAL A 126 -4.89 -7.60 -2.95
CA VAL A 126 -5.42 -7.92 -4.28
C VAL A 126 -5.26 -9.40 -4.58
N ASP A 127 -6.37 -10.13 -4.64
CA ASP A 127 -6.39 -11.51 -5.11
C ASP A 127 -6.66 -11.50 -6.63
N MET A 128 -5.75 -12.07 -7.41
CA MET A 128 -5.84 -12.19 -8.87
C MET A 128 -6.27 -13.60 -9.32
N SER A 129 -6.67 -14.46 -8.38
CA SER A 129 -7.16 -15.81 -8.67
C SER A 129 -8.59 -15.79 -9.25
N PHE A 130 -9.12 -16.96 -9.61
CA PHE A 130 -10.44 -17.29 -10.20
C PHE A 130 -11.51 -16.18 -10.25
N LEU A 131 -11.77 -15.47 -9.14
CA LEU A 131 -12.56 -14.24 -9.12
C LEU A 131 -11.73 -13.09 -8.54
N PRO A 132 -11.09 -12.25 -9.38
CA PRO A 132 -10.21 -11.21 -8.88
C PRO A 132 -10.96 -10.20 -8.02
N GLU A 133 -10.38 -9.83 -6.89
CA GLU A 133 -10.95 -8.89 -5.92
C GLU A 133 -9.86 -8.06 -5.21
N ALA A 134 -10.25 -6.90 -4.70
CA ALA A 134 -9.41 -6.06 -3.87
C ALA A 134 -10.10 -5.79 -2.55
N ARG A 135 -9.39 -5.97 -1.43
CA ARG A 135 -9.92 -5.83 -0.07
C ARG A 135 -9.03 -4.92 0.77
N LEU A 136 -9.66 -4.15 1.65
CA LEU A 136 -8.96 -3.39 2.68
C LEU A 136 -8.80 -4.26 3.91
N ARG A 137 -7.59 -4.33 4.46
CA ARG A 137 -7.24 -5.08 5.66
C ARG A 137 -6.39 -4.25 6.60
N ASP A 138 -6.40 -4.62 7.87
CA ASP A 138 -5.45 -4.09 8.83
C ASP A 138 -4.32 -5.11 9.05
N GLU A 139 -3.14 -4.79 8.51
CA GLU A 139 -1.92 -5.58 8.65
C GLU A 139 -0.84 -4.81 9.44
N ALA A 140 -1.26 -3.95 10.37
CA ALA A 140 -0.36 -3.04 11.09
C ALA A 140 0.82 -3.75 11.75
N GLU A 141 0.61 -4.93 12.35
CA GLU A 141 1.71 -5.69 12.98
C GLU A 141 2.82 -6.00 11.97
N ARG A 142 2.47 -6.53 10.80
CA ARG A 142 3.42 -6.87 9.73
C ARG A 142 4.10 -5.61 9.19
N ASP A 143 3.32 -4.58 8.92
CA ASP A 143 3.81 -3.40 8.22
C ASP A 143 4.70 -2.53 9.11
N LEU A 144 4.35 -2.37 10.39
CA LEU A 144 5.21 -1.70 11.36
C LEU A 144 6.50 -2.48 11.60
N ALA A 145 6.46 -3.81 11.58
CA ALA A 145 7.68 -4.63 11.63
C ALA A 145 8.57 -4.39 10.39
N HIS A 146 7.99 -4.29 9.20
CA HIS A 146 8.73 -3.93 7.98
C HIS A 146 9.42 -2.57 8.13
N ILE A 147 8.73 -1.56 8.67
CA ILE A 147 9.29 -0.23 8.90
C ILE A 147 10.51 -0.31 9.83
N ARG A 148 10.40 -1.03 10.95
CA ARG A 148 11.50 -1.18 11.91
C ARG A 148 12.68 -1.94 11.31
N ARG A 149 12.42 -3.04 10.61
CA ARG A 149 13.45 -3.98 10.16
C ARG A 149 14.09 -3.60 8.83
N ILE A 150 13.29 -3.13 7.87
CA ILE A 150 13.70 -2.86 6.49
C ILE A 150 13.96 -1.37 6.27
N TRP A 151 13.04 -0.50 6.73
CA TRP A 151 13.25 0.95 6.64
C TRP A 151 14.19 1.48 7.73
N LYS A 152 14.51 0.63 8.73
CA LYS A 152 15.43 0.92 9.85
C LYS A 152 14.93 2.04 10.77
N ILE A 153 13.61 2.26 10.83
CA ILE A 153 13.01 3.27 11.71
C ILE A 153 12.53 2.59 12.98
N LYS A 154 13.32 2.72 14.05
CA LYS A 154 13.06 2.02 15.30
C LYS A 154 11.84 2.56 16.05
N ASP A 155 11.59 3.86 15.99
CA ASP A 155 10.45 4.48 16.65
C ASP A 155 9.33 4.75 15.65
N VAL A 156 8.19 4.09 15.87
CA VAL A 156 6.95 4.26 15.07
C VAL A 156 5.79 4.66 15.98
N SER A 157 6.05 5.05 17.22
CA SER A 157 5.02 5.43 18.20
C SER A 157 4.20 6.65 17.74
N GLY A 158 4.79 7.53 16.93
CA GLY A 158 4.12 8.68 16.32
C GLY A 158 3.19 8.35 15.15
N VAL A 159 3.17 7.10 14.66
CA VAL A 159 2.32 6.69 13.52
C VAL A 159 0.87 6.53 13.97
N GLN A 160 -0.02 7.31 13.37
CA GLN A 160 -1.45 7.24 13.61
C GLN A 160 -2.07 6.10 12.81
N LEU A 161 -2.54 5.05 13.49
CA LEU A 161 -3.21 3.93 12.83
C LEU A 161 -4.64 4.32 12.45
N ARG A 162 -4.92 4.40 11.15
CA ARG A 162 -6.25 4.68 10.58
C ARG A 162 -6.54 3.78 9.37
N PRO A 163 -6.72 2.46 9.57
CA PRO A 163 -7.01 1.53 8.48
C PRO A 163 -8.28 1.92 7.72
N LEU A 164 -8.20 2.01 6.39
CA LEU A 164 -9.27 2.50 5.50
C LEU A 164 -10.53 1.62 5.46
N GLY A 165 -10.48 0.39 5.96
CA GLY A 165 -11.57 -0.60 5.94
C GLY A 165 -12.27 -0.84 7.28
N GLN A 166 -11.83 -0.17 8.36
CA GLN A 166 -12.51 -0.24 9.66
C GLN A 166 -13.47 0.94 9.77
N ALA A 167 -14.78 0.67 9.76
CA ALA A 167 -15.77 1.71 10.07
C ALA A 167 -15.49 2.23 11.49
N ARG A 168 -15.41 3.55 11.66
CA ARG A 168 -15.50 4.16 12.98
C ARG A 168 -16.92 3.89 13.48
N LEU A 169 -17.07 2.97 14.43
CA LEU A 169 -18.26 2.85 15.26
C LEU A 169 -18.35 4.06 16.20
#